data_AF-A0A2D7I9L4-F1
#
_entry.id   AF-A0A2D7I9L4-F1
#
_cell.length_a   1.000
_cell.length_b   1.000
_cell.length_c   1.000
_cell.angle_alpha   90.00
_cell.angle_beta   90.00
_cell.angle_gamma   90.00
#
_symmetry.space_group_name_H-M   'P 1'
#
loop_
_entity.id
_entity.type
_entity.pdbx_description
1 polymer ?
#
loop_
_entity_poly.entity_id
_entity_poly.type
_entity_poly.pdbx_seq_one_letter_code
_entity_poly.pdbx_strand_id
1 'polypeptide(L)'
;MKKLLLAATATLFSTPAFAGVYVNSELNQGYIGSDYSGRAIDFHVGYEGGDKTAYYIQGGPTVLAVDGINGTQTEISGKVGLNHKATDKVAFYGEFAGITAGDIDNVYNLKAGVKYTF
;
A
#
# COMPACT_ATOMS: atom_id res chain seq x y z
N MET A 1 -14.78 19.53 -6.27
CA MET A 1 -14.73 18.30 -5.45
C MET A 1 -13.37 17.67 -5.64
N LYS A 2 -12.42 17.90 -4.73
CA LYS A 2 -11.06 17.35 -4.82
C LYS A 2 -11.10 15.88 -4.42
N LYS A 3 -11.10 14.98 -5.40
CA LYS A 3 -11.01 13.54 -5.16
C LYS A 3 -9.53 13.15 -5.23
N LEU A 4 -8.93 12.86 -4.08
CA LEU A 4 -7.59 12.28 -4.03
C LEU A 4 -7.72 10.81 -4.44
N LEU A 5 -7.56 10.53 -5.74
CA LEU A 5 -7.47 9.17 -6.24
C LEU A 5 -6.00 8.75 -6.21
N LEU A 6 -5.55 8.29 -5.05
CA LEU A 6 -4.20 7.76 -4.92
C LEU A 6 -4.18 6.32 -5.43
N ALA A 7 -3.54 6.11 -6.58
CA ALA A 7 -3.38 4.80 -7.18
C ALA A 7 -2.59 3.87 -6.23
N ALA A 8 -3.20 2.73 -5.89
CA ALA A 8 -2.67 1.79 -4.90
C ALA A 8 -1.36 1.11 -5.35
N THR A 9 -0.23 1.49 -4.73
CA THR A 9 1.07 0.77 -4.68
C THR A 9 0.89 -0.74 -4.68
N ALA A 10 1.37 -1.48 -5.70
CA ALA A 10 1.67 -2.89 -5.54
C ALA A 10 2.92 -3.03 -4.66
N THR A 11 2.71 -3.26 -3.36
CA THR A 11 3.75 -3.81 -2.49
C THR A 11 4.13 -5.17 -3.06
N LEU A 12 5.33 -5.24 -3.64
CA LEU A 12 5.95 -6.50 -3.97
C LEU A 12 6.26 -7.18 -2.64
N PHE A 13 5.46 -8.18 -2.29
CA PHE A 13 5.69 -9.07 -1.15
C PHE A 13 7.17 -9.48 -1.13
N SER A 14 7.94 -8.94 -0.18
CA SER A 14 9.28 -9.47 0.11
C SER A 14 9.11 -10.92 0.54
N THR A 15 9.90 -11.78 -0.07
CA THR A 15 9.89 -13.21 0.18
C THR A 15 10.13 -13.54 1.66
N PRO A 16 9.56 -14.64 2.19
CA PRO A 16 9.43 -14.96 3.62
C PRO A 16 10.75 -15.30 4.37
N ALA A 17 11.91 -14.88 3.87
CA ALA A 17 13.19 -15.16 4.53
C ALA A 17 13.40 -14.34 5.81
N PHE A 18 12.56 -13.34 6.08
CA PHE A 18 12.58 -12.55 7.32
C PHE A 18 11.15 -12.29 7.83
N ALA A 19 10.48 -13.33 8.36
CA ALA A 19 9.35 -13.07 9.25
C ALA A 19 9.86 -12.25 10.44
N GLY A 20 9.33 -11.04 10.65
CA GLY A 20 9.89 -10.11 11.63
C GLY A 20 9.49 -8.66 11.44
N VAL A 21 10.10 -7.81 12.27
CA VAL A 21 9.93 -6.34 12.21
C VAL A 21 10.79 -5.78 11.08
N TYR A 22 10.24 -4.86 10.30
CA TYR A 22 10.94 -4.18 9.22
C TYR A 22 10.57 -2.70 9.13
N VAL A 23 11.35 -1.97 8.34
CA VAL A 23 11.03 -0.61 7.89
C VAL A 23 10.81 -0.64 6.38
N ASN A 24 9.83 0.11 5.90
CA ASN A 24 9.49 0.19 4.49
C ASN A 24 9.36 1.65 4.05
N SER A 25 9.99 1.98 2.93
CA SER A 25 9.84 3.27 2.26
C SER A 25 9.26 3.02 0.87
N GLU A 26 8.07 3.54 0.61
CA GLU A 26 7.33 3.26 -0.63
C GLU A 26 6.86 4.54 -1.31
N LEU A 27 7.26 4.73 -2.57
CA LEU A 27 6.76 5.80 -3.42
C LEU A 27 5.55 5.30 -4.22
N ASN A 28 4.41 5.92 -3.96
CA ASN A 28 3.18 5.73 -4.73
C ASN A 28 2.97 6.92 -5.65
N GLN A 29 3.13 6.73 -6.95
CA GLN A 29 2.94 7.78 -7.94
C GLN A 29 1.74 7.48 -8.83
N GLY A 30 0.86 8.46 -8.99
CA GLY A 30 -0.37 8.33 -9.78
C GLY A 30 -0.31 9.09 -11.09
N TYR A 31 -0.83 8.46 -12.14
CA TYR A 31 -1.08 9.05 -13.45
C TYR A 31 -2.47 8.63 -13.94
N ILE A 32 -3.16 9.52 -14.64
CA ILE A 32 -4.40 9.24 -15.38
C ILE A 32 -4.08 9.45 -16.86
N GLY A 33 -3.82 8.36 -17.59
CA GLY A 33 -3.24 8.46 -18.93
C GLY A 33 -1.83 9.05 -18.87
N SER A 34 -1.60 10.18 -19.54
CA SER A 34 -0.35 10.94 -19.46
C SER A 34 -0.32 11.97 -18.33
N ASP A 35 -1.46 12.22 -17.68
CA ASP A 35 -1.60 13.34 -16.75
C ASP A 35 -1.17 12.91 -15.35
N TYR A 36 -0.23 13.65 -14.77
CA TYR A 36 0.27 13.41 -13.43
C TYR A 36 -0.79 13.78 -12.37
N SER A 37 -1.10 12.87 -11.44
CA SER A 37 -2.12 13.14 -10.41
C SER A 37 -1.53 13.51 -9.05
N GLY A 38 -0.31 13.05 -8.76
CA GLY A 38 0.34 13.24 -7.47
C GLY A 38 1.20 12.07 -7.03
N ARG A 39 1.78 12.19 -5.84
CA ARG A 39 2.56 11.16 -5.18
C ARG A 39 2.30 11.10 -3.68
N ALA A 40 2.51 9.92 -3.12
CA ALA A 40 2.59 9.65 -1.70
C ALA A 40 3.89 8.90 -1.41
N ILE A 41 4.64 9.33 -0.40
CA ILE A 41 5.83 8.62 0.07
C ILE A 41 5.53 8.10 1.47
N ASP A 42 5.40 6.79 1.59
CA ASP A 42 5.11 6.09 2.84
C ASP A 42 6.42 5.79 3.57
N PHE A 43 6.50 6.08 4.86
CA PHE A 43 7.61 5.69 5.73
C PHE A 43 7.06 4.84 6.87
N HIS A 44 6.97 3.53 6.66
CA HIS A 44 6.27 2.65 7.58
C HIS A 44 7.22 1.77 8.39
N VAL A 45 6.79 1.45 9.60
CA VAL A 45 7.30 0.30 10.35
C VAL A 45 6.26 -0.80 10.23
N GLY A 46 6.71 -2.03 10.01
CA GLY A 46 5.83 -3.16 9.81
C GLY A 46 6.31 -4.44 10.47
N TYR A 47 5.42 -5.41 10.47
CA TYR A 47 5.69 -6.78 10.87
C TYR A 47 5.10 -7.72 9.82
N GLU A 48 5.88 -8.71 9.38
CA GLU A 48 5.44 -9.74 8.45
C GLU A 48 5.73 -11.14 8.97
N GLY A 49 4.98 -12.12 8.49
CA GLY A 49 5.22 -13.52 8.82
C GLY A 49 4.32 -14.48 8.05
N GLY A 50 4.44 -15.77 8.40
CA GLY A 50 3.66 -16.85 7.83
C GLY A 50 4.29 -17.51 6.60
N ASP A 51 3.95 -18.79 6.40
CA ASP A 51 4.53 -19.63 5.34
C ASP A 51 3.54 -19.86 4.18
N LYS A 52 2.53 -20.73 4.40
CA LYS A 52 1.47 -21.01 3.41
C LYS A 52 0.53 -19.82 3.27
N THR A 53 0.23 -19.16 4.39
CA THR A 53 -0.49 -17.89 4.43
C THR A 53 0.47 -16.85 4.96
N ALA A 54 1.11 -16.11 4.05
CA ALA A 54 1.93 -14.96 4.42
C ALA A 54 1.01 -13.78 4.74
N TYR A 55 1.39 -12.96 5.72
CA TYR A 55 0.67 -11.75 6.09
C TYR A 55 1.65 -10.65 6.51
N TYR A 56 1.18 -9.41 6.44
CA TYR A 56 1.90 -8.25 6.98
C TYR A 56 0.93 -7.21 7.51
N ILE A 57 1.41 -6.41 8.44
CA ILE A 57 0.80 -5.16 8.87
C ILE A 57 1.89 -4.10 8.96
N GLN A 58 1.62 -2.91 8.44
CA GLN A 58 2.55 -1.79 8.47
C GLN A 58 1.80 -0.47 8.62
N GLY A 59 2.45 0.52 9.22
CA GLY A 59 1.91 1.87 9.30
C GLY A 59 2.97 2.90 9.67
N GLY A 60 2.67 4.16 9.40
CA GLY A 60 3.58 5.26 9.67
C GLY A 60 3.15 6.56 8.97
N PRO A 61 4.02 7.58 9.01
CA PRO A 61 3.77 8.82 8.28
C PRO A 61 3.87 8.61 6.77
N THR A 62 3.01 9.30 6.05
CA THR A 62 2.99 9.40 4.59
C THR A 62 3.06 10.85 4.17
N VAL A 63 4.02 11.19 3.32
CA VAL A 63 4.15 12.53 2.73
C VAL A 63 3.44 12.59 1.39
N LEU A 64 2.39 13.40 1.30
CA LEU A 64 1.55 13.60 0.14
C LEU A 64 1.95 14.87 -0.62
N ALA A 65 2.06 14.75 -1.93
CA ALA A 65 2.21 15.88 -2.85
C ALA A 65 1.23 15.67 -4.02
N VAL A 66 0.13 16.41 -4.00
CA VAL A 66 -0.96 16.29 -4.97
C VAL A 66 -0.77 17.32 -6.08
N ASP A 67 -1.01 16.93 -7.33
CA ASP A 67 -0.90 17.86 -8.44
C ASP A 67 -1.90 19.02 -8.30
N GLY A 68 -1.45 20.23 -8.64
CA GLY A 68 -2.24 21.46 -8.47
C GLY A 68 -2.45 21.93 -7.02
N ILE A 69 -1.79 21.32 -6.02
CA ILE A 69 -1.76 21.80 -4.63
C ILE A 69 -0.35 22.30 -4.29
N ASN A 70 -0.24 23.52 -3.78
CA ASN A 70 1.03 24.04 -3.29
C ASN A 70 1.39 23.41 -1.94
N GLY A 71 2.59 22.84 -1.87
CA GLY A 71 3.16 22.26 -0.65
C GLY A 71 2.97 20.75 -0.53
N THR A 72 3.41 20.22 0.61
CA THR A 72 3.29 18.80 0.97
C THR A 72 2.51 18.68 2.26
N GLN A 73 1.73 17.61 2.39
CA GLN A 73 1.00 17.27 3.61
C GLN A 73 1.54 15.96 4.19
N THR A 74 1.63 15.88 5.51
CA THR A 74 2.02 14.64 6.20
C THR A 74 0.80 14.08 6.90
N GLU A 75 0.42 12.88 6.51
CA GLU A 75 -0.72 12.13 7.06
C GLU A 75 -0.24 10.82 7.68
N ILE A 76 -1.10 10.15 8.43
CA ILE A 76 -0.83 8.80 8.94
C ILE A 76 -1.51 7.79 8.03
N SER A 77 -0.76 6.78 7.59
CA SER A 77 -1.32 5.69 6.81
C SER A 77 -0.93 4.31 7.34
N GLY A 78 -1.69 3.30 6.94
CA GLY A 78 -1.51 1.92 7.35
C GLY A 78 -2.00 0.95 6.28
N LYS A 79 -1.36 -0.22 6.24
CA LYS A 79 -1.67 -1.31 5.30
C LYS A 79 -1.63 -2.63 6.06
N VAL A 80 -2.59 -3.50 5.76
CA VAL A 80 -2.58 -4.90 6.18
C VAL A 80 -2.83 -5.75 4.95
N GLY A 81 -2.04 -6.80 4.77
CA GLY A 81 -2.19 -7.68 3.63
C GLY A 81 -1.93 -9.13 3.97
N LEU A 82 -2.47 -10.00 3.13
CA LEU A 82 -2.35 -11.44 3.22
C LEU A 82 -2.17 -12.04 1.83
N ASN A 83 -1.45 -13.15 1.78
CA ASN A 83 -1.22 -13.93 0.58
C ASN A 83 -1.25 -15.43 0.93
N HIS A 84 -2.23 -16.15 0.41
CA HIS A 84 -2.45 -17.57 0.66
C HIS A 84 -2.08 -18.41 -0.57
N LYS A 85 -1.07 -19.27 -0.43
CA LYS A 85 -0.70 -20.27 -1.44
C LYS A 85 -1.71 -21.43 -1.41
N ALA A 86 -2.70 -21.36 -2.30
CA ALA A 86 -3.72 -22.40 -2.43
C ALA A 86 -3.16 -23.68 -3.05
N THR A 87 -2.30 -23.53 -4.06
CA THR A 87 -1.54 -24.61 -4.70
C THR A 87 -0.13 -24.11 -5.04
N ASP A 88 0.73 -24.98 -5.57
CA ASP A 88 2.08 -24.58 -6.04
C ASP A 88 2.03 -23.55 -7.17
N LYS A 89 0.91 -23.47 -7.89
CA LYS A 89 0.72 -22.57 -9.03
C LYS A 89 -0.24 -21.42 -8.77
N VAL A 90 -1.08 -21.50 -7.73
CA VAL A 90 -2.16 -20.54 -7.47
C VAL A 90 -2.02 -19.96 -6.07
N ALA A 91 -1.98 -18.63 -5.98
CA ALA A 91 -2.05 -17.90 -4.72
C ALA A 91 -3.14 -16.83 -4.74
N PHE A 92 -3.86 -16.67 -3.63
CA PHE A 92 -4.83 -15.59 -3.42
C PHE A 92 -4.19 -14.50 -2.58
N TYR A 93 -4.37 -13.24 -2.96
CA TYR A 93 -3.86 -12.12 -2.16
C TYR A 93 -4.95 -11.09 -1.90
N GLY A 94 -4.81 -10.41 -0.77
CA GLY A 94 -5.66 -9.29 -0.37
C GLY A 94 -4.85 -8.26 0.41
N GLU A 95 -5.14 -6.99 0.21
CA GLU A 95 -4.57 -5.86 0.94
C GLU A 95 -5.68 -4.86 1.24
N PHE A 96 -5.71 -4.39 2.49
CA PHE A 96 -6.50 -3.25 2.91
C PHE A 96 -5.55 -2.13 3.34
N ALA A 97 -5.75 -0.94 2.81
CA ALA A 97 -4.96 0.24 3.12
C ALA A 97 -5.87 1.41 3.52
N GLY A 98 -5.42 2.18 4.49
CA GLY A 98 -6.10 3.39 4.95
C GLY A 98 -5.12 4.53 5.16
N ILE A 99 -5.56 5.75 4.89
CA ILE A 99 -4.79 6.98 5.16
C ILE A 99 -5.71 8.04 5.75
N THR A 100 -5.24 8.74 6.78
CA THR A 100 -5.90 9.93 7.31
C THR A 100 -5.82 11.06 6.30
N ALA A 101 -6.75 12.00 6.37
CA ALA A 101 -6.75 13.11 5.43
C ALA A 101 -7.20 14.41 6.11
N GLY A 102 -6.55 14.79 7.22
CA GLY A 102 -6.80 16.05 7.93
C GLY A 102 -8.28 16.44 8.07
N ASP A 103 -8.67 17.53 7.40
CA ASP A 103 -10.02 18.12 7.42
C ASP A 103 -11.05 17.46 6.48
N ILE A 104 -10.67 16.38 5.77
CA ILE A 104 -11.55 15.62 4.88
C ILE A 104 -11.67 14.16 5.34
N ASP A 105 -12.62 13.44 4.72
CA ASP A 105 -12.84 12.03 5.02
C ASP A 105 -11.59 11.18 4.76
N ASN A 106 -11.30 10.27 5.69
CA ASN A 106 -10.24 9.27 5.53
C ASN A 106 -10.46 8.45 4.25
N VAL A 107 -9.35 8.08 3.61
CA VAL A 107 -9.38 7.29 2.37
C VAL A 107 -9.05 5.84 2.69
N TYR A 108 -9.89 4.93 2.21
CA TYR A 108 -9.71 3.48 2.35
C TYR A 108 -9.64 2.81 0.98
N ASN A 109 -8.73 1.84 0.85
CA ASN A 109 -8.50 1.07 -0.36
C ASN A 109 -8.53 -0.42 -0.03
N LEU A 110 -9.23 -1.18 -0.86
CA LEU A 110 -9.25 -2.64 -0.81
C LEU A 110 -8.74 -3.17 -2.15
N LYS A 111 -7.75 -4.05 -2.09
CA LYS A 111 -7.18 -4.77 -3.22
C LYS A 111 -7.30 -6.26 -2.94
N ALA A 112 -7.76 -7.03 -3.92
CA ALA A 112 -7.77 -8.48 -3.84
C ALA A 112 -7.58 -9.09 -5.22
N GLY A 113 -6.96 -10.27 -5.28
CA GLY A 113 -6.72 -10.94 -6.56
C GLY A 113 -6.15 -12.34 -6.42
N VAL A 114 -5.86 -12.92 -7.59
CA VAL A 114 -5.26 -14.25 -7.74
C VAL A 114 -3.98 -14.12 -8.54
N LYS A 115 -2.92 -14.79 -8.11
CA LYS A 115 -1.66 -14.94 -8.84
C LYS A 115 -1.55 -16.39 -9.34
N TYR A 116 -1.31 -16.54 -10.64
CA TYR A 116 -0.97 -17.82 -11.27
C TYR A 116 0.49 -17.82 -11.72
N THR A 117 1.25 -18.85 -11.37
CA THR A 117 2.66 -19.04 -11.75
C THR A 117 2.77 -20.19 -12.76
N PHE A 118 3.39 -19.93 -13.91
CA PHE A 118 3.58 -20.90 -14.99
C PHE A 118 4.79 -21.80 -14.76
#